data_AF-A0A401W0L3-F1
#
_entry.id   AF-A0A401W0L3-F1
#
_cell.length_a   1.000
_cell.length_b   1.000
_cell.length_c   1.000
_cell.angle_alpha   90.00
_cell.angle_beta   90.00
_cell.angle_gamma   90.00
#
_symmetry.space_group_name_H-M   'P 1'
#
loop_
_entity.id
_entity.type
_entity.pdbx_description
1 polymer ?
#
loop_
_entity_poly.entity_id
_entity_poly.type
_entity_poly.pdbx_seq_one_letter_code
_entity_poly.pdbx_strand_id
1 'polypeptide(L)'
;MSRPCLPAHRSCPEPPVELPLRAPSLKPAPVEGCAVCAHAAAWRQAYRTGNGTADGYTNRSAAVDCSLEIRNHPHEPRVTRLPVDAPAGRP
;
A
#
# COMPACT_ATOMS: atom_id res chain seq x y z
N MET A 1 -12.35 -31.76 -26.85
CA MET A 1 -11.04 -31.62 -26.15
C MET A 1 -11.33 -31.15 -24.73
N SER A 2 -11.14 -32.02 -23.74
CA SER A 2 -11.51 -31.75 -22.34
C SER A 2 -10.38 -31.03 -21.60
N ARG A 3 -10.71 -29.92 -20.93
CA ARG A 3 -9.77 -29.17 -20.08
C ARG A 3 -9.40 -30.03 -18.87
N PRO A 4 -8.11 -30.19 -18.51
CA PRO A 4 -7.76 -30.88 -17.27
C PRO A 4 -8.22 -30.04 -16.07
N CYS A 5 -8.92 -30.69 -15.14
CA CYS A 5 -9.20 -30.12 -13.83
C CYS A 5 -7.87 -29.89 -13.10
N LEU A 6 -7.64 -28.66 -12.63
CA LEU A 6 -6.52 -28.36 -11.75
C LEU A 6 -6.71 -29.13 -10.42
N PRO A 7 -5.63 -29.67 -9.81
CA PRO A 7 -5.74 -30.40 -8.56
C PRO A 7 -6.31 -29.50 -7.46
N ALA A 8 -7.24 -30.05 -6.69
CA ALA A 8 -7.84 -29.37 -5.54
C ALA A 8 -6.72 -28.87 -4.61
N HIS A 9 -6.76 -27.57 -4.32
CA HIS A 9 -5.85 -26.96 -3.35
C HIS A 9 -5.88 -27.78 -2.06
N ARG A 10 -4.71 -28.17 -1.54
CA ARG A 10 -4.61 -28.82 -0.23
C ARG A 10 -5.27 -27.90 0.79
N SER A 11 -6.41 -28.32 1.32
CA SER A 11 -7.08 -27.64 2.42
C SER A 11 -6.17 -27.73 3.64
N CYS A 12 -5.62 -26.60 4.10
CA CYS A 12 -4.99 -26.55 5.42
C CYS A 12 -6.07 -26.86 6.47
N PRO A 13 -5.87 -27.85 7.36
CA PRO A 13 -6.87 -28.26 8.35
C PRO A 13 -6.99 -27.26 9.51
N GLU A 14 -5.99 -26.39 9.67
CA GLU A 14 -5.97 -25.36 10.70
C GLU A 14 -6.88 -24.17 10.31
N PRO A 15 -7.74 -23.71 11.25
CA PRO A 15 -8.54 -22.51 11.01
C PRO A 15 -7.60 -21.30 10.81
N PRO A 16 -7.95 -20.35 9.93
CA PRO A 16 -7.17 -19.13 9.75
C PRO A 16 -6.93 -18.44 11.09
N VAL A 17 -5.67 -18.08 11.36
CA VAL A 17 -5.36 -17.27 12.53
C VAL A 17 -5.89 -15.86 12.32
N GLU A 18 -6.77 -15.41 13.21
CA GLU A 18 -7.25 -14.03 13.24
C GLU A 18 -6.11 -13.14 13.73
N LEU A 19 -5.43 -12.47 12.79
CA LEU A 19 -4.44 -11.47 13.12
C LEU A 19 -5.15 -10.16 13.48
N PRO A 20 -4.80 -9.49 14.61
CA PRO A 20 -5.35 -8.19 14.90
C PRO A 20 -4.99 -7.22 13.77
N LEU A 21 -6.00 -6.86 12.98
CA LEU A 21 -5.88 -5.86 11.93
C LEU A 21 -5.53 -4.54 12.60
N ARG A 22 -4.25 -4.18 12.62
CA ARG A 22 -3.87 -2.79 12.82
C ARG A 22 -4.46 -2.03 11.65
N ALA A 23 -5.62 -1.40 11.86
CA ALA A 23 -6.18 -0.45 10.90
C ALA A 23 -5.03 0.47 10.49
N PRO A 24 -4.60 0.47 9.21
CA PRO A 24 -3.50 1.31 8.81
C PRO A 24 -3.88 2.73 9.19
N SER A 25 -3.13 3.27 10.15
CA SER A 25 -3.25 4.63 10.68
C SER A 25 -3.67 5.59 9.56
N LEU A 26 -4.78 6.31 9.80
CA LEU A 26 -5.30 7.47 9.08
C LEU A 26 -4.68 7.74 7.70
N LYS A 27 -5.53 7.78 6.65
CA LYS A 27 -5.19 8.21 5.28
C LYS A 27 -4.14 9.34 5.34
N PRO A 28 -2.87 9.10 4.95
CA PRO A 28 -1.81 10.08 5.19
C PRO A 28 -2.15 11.36 4.43
N ALA A 29 -2.08 12.48 5.15
CA ALA A 29 -2.34 13.79 4.62
C ALA A 29 -1.13 14.25 3.79
N PRO A 30 -1.34 14.86 2.62
CA PRO A 30 -0.25 15.48 1.90
C PRO A 30 0.32 16.66 2.71
N VAL A 31 1.65 16.84 2.67
CA VAL A 31 2.30 18.00 3.28
C VAL A 31 1.99 19.25 2.44
N GLU A 32 1.66 20.34 3.11
CA GLU A 32 1.36 21.63 2.47
C GLU A 32 2.57 22.14 1.68
N GLY A 33 2.32 22.67 0.48
CA GLY A 33 3.38 23.14 -0.43
C GLY A 33 4.18 22.05 -1.14
N CYS A 34 3.98 20.78 -0.81
CA CYS A 34 4.68 19.68 -1.46
C CYS A 34 3.92 19.16 -2.69
N ALA A 35 4.44 19.46 -3.88
CA ALA A 35 3.85 19.03 -5.14
C ALA A 35 3.75 17.50 -5.27
N VAL A 36 4.76 16.76 -4.78
CA VAL A 36 4.78 15.29 -4.82
C VAL A 36 3.68 14.70 -3.96
N CYS A 37 3.54 15.19 -2.73
CA CYS A 37 2.48 14.75 -1.81
C CYS A 37 1.08 15.08 -2.36
N ALA A 38 0.91 16.29 -2.93
CA ALA A 38 -0.36 16.69 -3.56
C ALA A 38 -0.70 15.79 -4.76
N HIS A 39 0.28 15.48 -5.61
CA HIS A 39 0.12 14.60 -6.75
C HIS A 39 -0.27 13.18 -6.34
N ALA A 40 0.44 12.60 -5.36
CA ALA A 40 0.12 11.28 -4.83
C ALA A 40 -1.27 11.25 -4.16
N ALA A 41 -1.69 12.34 -3.50
CA ALA A 41 -3.01 12.45 -2.91
C ALA A 41 -4.13 12.47 -3.96
N ALA A 42 -3.91 13.15 -5.09
CA ALA A 42 -4.84 13.18 -6.22
C ALA A 42 -4.96 11.80 -6.88
N TRP A 43 -3.85 11.16 -7.21
CA TRP A 43 -3.86 9.81 -7.81
C TRP A 43 -4.45 8.75 -6.89
N ARG A 44 -4.18 8.83 -5.59
CA ARG A 44 -4.87 7.98 -4.60
C ARG A 44 -6.38 8.09 -4.70
N GLN A 45 -6.92 9.29 -4.91
CA GLN A 45 -8.37 9.49 -5.04
C GLN A 45 -8.88 8.94 -6.38
N ALA A 46 -8.15 9.19 -7.47
CA ALA A 46 -8.46 8.62 -8.79
C ALA A 46 -8.54 7.10 -8.72
N TYR A 47 -7.50 6.44 -8.20
CA TYR A 47 -7.47 4.98 -8.05
C TYR A 47 -8.53 4.42 -7.10
N ARG A 48 -8.97 5.16 -6.08
CA ARG A 48 -10.08 4.72 -5.21
C ARG A 48 -11.44 4.77 -5.88
N THR A 49 -11.62 5.69 -6.82
CA THR A 49 -12.93 5.96 -7.45
C THR A 49 -13.03 5.42 -8.88
N GLY A 50 -11.91 5.14 -9.54
CA GLY A 50 -11.84 4.88 -10.97
C GLY A 50 -11.97 6.14 -11.83
N ASN A 51 -12.18 7.31 -11.23
CA ASN A 51 -12.36 8.55 -11.97
C ASN A 51 -11.01 9.18 -12.31
N GLY A 52 -10.77 9.42 -13.59
CA GLY A 52 -9.52 10.02 -14.08
C GLY A 52 -8.37 9.01 -14.29
N THR A 53 -8.63 7.71 -14.15
CA THR A 53 -7.72 6.65 -14.60
C THR A 53 -8.04 6.25 -16.05
N ALA A 54 -7.05 5.79 -16.81
CA ALA A 54 -7.22 5.45 -18.22
C ALA A 54 -8.19 4.28 -18.47
N ASP A 55 -8.30 3.38 -17.49
CA ASP A 55 -9.13 2.19 -17.52
C ASP A 55 -10.53 2.42 -16.88
N GLY A 56 -10.74 3.52 -16.16
CA GLY A 56 -11.99 3.82 -15.48
C GLY A 56 -12.31 2.93 -14.28
N TYR A 57 -11.38 2.05 -13.87
CA TYR A 57 -11.59 1.08 -12.80
C TYR A 57 -10.92 1.49 -11.49
N THR A 58 -11.51 1.07 -10.38
CA THR A 58 -10.88 1.22 -9.07
C THR A 58 -9.65 0.32 -8.96
N ASN A 59 -8.51 0.87 -8.55
CA ASN A 59 -7.28 0.13 -8.28
C ASN A 59 -6.84 0.36 -6.82
N ARG A 60 -7.25 -0.54 -5.93
CA ARG A 60 -6.96 -0.38 -4.48
C ARG A 60 -5.47 -0.53 -4.15
N SER A 61 -4.72 -1.33 -4.91
CA SER A 61 -3.27 -1.50 -4.72
C SER A 61 -2.55 -0.19 -5.00
N ALA A 62 -2.77 0.40 -6.18
CA ALA A 62 -2.15 1.67 -6.54
C ALA A 62 -2.53 2.81 -5.57
N ALA A 63 -3.76 2.82 -5.04
CA ALA A 63 -4.15 3.78 -4.00
C ALA A 63 -3.39 3.60 -2.67
N VAL A 64 -3.00 2.36 -2.32
CA VAL A 64 -2.14 2.08 -1.16
C VAL A 64 -0.72 2.54 -1.45
N ASP A 65 -0.20 2.29 -2.65
CA ASP A 65 1.15 2.73 -3.05
C ASP A 65 1.28 4.26 -2.95
N CYS A 66 0.30 5.02 -3.46
CA CYS A 66 0.25 6.47 -3.28
C CYS A 66 0.24 6.90 -1.79
N SER A 67 -0.36 6.08 -0.92
CA SER A 67 -0.35 6.38 0.53
C SER A 67 1.01 6.10 1.16
N LEU A 68 1.75 5.10 0.67
CA LEU A 68 3.12 4.82 1.10
C LEU A 68 4.07 5.93 0.64
N GLU A 69 3.92 6.40 -0.60
CA GLU A 69 4.68 7.55 -1.11
C GLU A 69 4.52 8.77 -0.22
N ILE A 70 3.27 9.16 0.13
CA ILE A 70 3.03 10.32 1.03
C ILE A 70 3.69 10.13 2.41
N ARG A 71 3.67 8.91 2.96
CA ARG A 71 4.27 8.64 4.29
C ARG A 71 5.80 8.65 4.27
N ASN A 72 6.39 8.17 3.18
CA ASN A 72 7.83 7.99 3.05
C ASN A 72 8.52 9.20 2.41
N HIS A 73 7.77 10.11 1.80
CA HIS A 73 8.32 11.29 1.15
C HIS A 73 9.05 12.18 2.18
N PRO A 74 10.32 12.52 1.95
CA PRO A 74 11.15 13.18 2.95
C PRO A 74 10.63 14.59 3.28
N HIS A 75 10.04 14.72 4.47
CA HIS A 75 9.67 15.96 5.13
C HIS A 75 10.20 15.95 6.57
N GLU A 76 10.57 17.10 7.11
CA GLU A 76 10.95 17.20 8.52
C GLU A 76 9.69 17.38 9.40
N PRO A 77 9.55 16.63 10.52
CA PRO A 77 10.42 15.55 10.98
C PRO A 77 10.20 14.27 10.16
N ARG A 78 11.31 13.62 9.76
CA ARG A 78 11.24 12.41 8.92
C ARG A 78 10.49 11.29 9.63
N VAL A 79 9.37 10.85 9.05
CA VAL A 79 8.59 9.69 9.53
C VAL A 79 9.15 8.38 8.95
N THR A 80 10.47 8.28 8.79
CA THR A 80 11.09 7.01 8.41
C THR A 80 10.94 6.06 9.60
N ARG A 81 10.16 4.98 9.43
CA ARG A 81 10.05 3.93 10.46
C ARG A 81 11.28 3.03 10.55
N LEU A 82 12.26 3.24 9.67
CA LEU A 82 13.54 2.57 9.73
C LEU A 82 14.41 3.26 10.79
N PRO A 83 15.18 2.50 11.58
CA PRO A 83 16.22 3.06 12.42
C PRO A 83 17.14 3.99 11.60
N VAL A 84 17.57 5.10 12.20
CA VAL A 84 18.54 6.03 11.59
C VAL A 84 19.86 5.30 11.33
N ASP A 85 20.23 4.41 12.24
CA ASP A 85 21.43 3.60 12.14
C ASP A 85 21.24 2.42 11.20
N ALA A 86 22.23 2.18 10.34
CA ALA A 86 22.29 0.97 9.55
C ALA A 86 22.37 -0.26 10.47
N PRO A 87 21.77 -1.40 10.08
CA PRO A 87 21.93 -2.63 10.85
C PRO A 87 23.42 -2.96 10.94
N ALA A 88 23.91 -3.19 12.16
CA ALA A 88 25.28 -3.64 12.36
C ALA A 88 25.46 -4.96 11.61
N GLY A 89 26.33 -4.96 10.59
CA GLY A 89 26.69 -6.18 9.88
C GLY A 89 27.26 -7.18 10.89
N ARG A 90 26.71 -8.39 10.93
CA ARG A 90 27.38 -9.50 11.63
C ARG A 90 28.62 -9.85 10.81
N PRO A 91 29.82 -9.96 11.42
CA PRO A 91 31.03 -10.37 10.72
C PRO A 91 30.89 -11.78 10.13
#